data_AF-I3MN59-F1
#
_entry.id   AF-I3MN59-F1
#
_cell.length_a   1.000
_cell.length_b   1.000
_cell.length_c   1.000
_cell.angle_alpha   90.00
_cell.angle_beta   90.00
_cell.angle_gamma   90.00
#
_symmetry.space_group_name_H-M   'P 1'
#
loop_
_entity.id
_entity.type
_entity.pdbx_description
1 polymer ?
#
loop_
_entity_poly.entity_id
_entity_poly.type
_entity_poly.pdbx_seq_one_letter_code
_entity_poly.pdbx_strand_id
1 'polypeptide(L)'
;MSGPQTPEQTLDAQGDSSLCRKDEDIREGTQSSHRMLGFSDALLSIIATVMILPVTHTEISPEQQFDKSIQRLLATRIAVYLMTFLIVTVAWAAHTRLFQVVGKIDDTLALLNLACMMTITLLPYTFSLMVTFPDVPLGIFLFCVCVIAIGVVQALIVGYAFHFPHLLSPQIRCSAHRALSRRHILHLVLRGPVLCFLAAIFSLFFFPVSYLLMVTVIFLPYISKATSWCKDRLVGHRDPPTHSAEVFSFDLHEPLSKERVEAFSDGVYAIVATLLILDICEDNVPDPKAVKEQFRGSLVAALGAYGPHFLAYFGSFATVGLLWFAHHSLFLHVRKATQAMGLLNTLSLAFVGGLPLAYQQTAAFARQPRDELERVRLSCAIVFFASIFQFAIWTAALLRQAETLQPAVRFGGQEHAFMFAKLALYPCASLLAFAATCLLSRFSTAIFHVMQIAVPFAFLLLRLLVRLALASLHGLRHLRPAQPLRSQAPEEAQSQLLPSSC
;
A
#
# COMPACT_ATOMS: atom_id res chain seq x y z
N MET A 1 12.92 -47.33 -62.80
CA MET A 1 11.86 -47.58 -61.80
C MET A 1 12.46 -47.37 -60.42
N SER A 2 12.07 -46.23 -59.83
CA SER A 2 11.87 -45.89 -58.43
C SER A 2 12.64 -46.58 -57.28
N GLY A 3 13.35 -45.76 -56.50
CA GLY A 3 13.51 -45.90 -55.03
C GLY A 3 14.92 -45.60 -54.49
N PRO A 4 15.08 -45.05 -53.27
CA PRO A 4 14.48 -43.82 -52.72
C PRO A 4 15.55 -42.79 -52.25
N GLN A 5 15.08 -41.59 -51.95
CA GLN A 5 15.85 -40.39 -51.55
C GLN A 5 16.57 -40.53 -50.19
N THR A 6 17.81 -40.07 -50.12
CA THR A 6 18.50 -39.62 -48.89
C THR A 6 18.70 -38.11 -48.95
N PRO A 7 18.23 -37.32 -47.97
CA PRO A 7 18.50 -35.89 -47.93
C PRO A 7 19.88 -35.59 -47.32
N GLU A 8 20.56 -34.61 -47.91
CA GLU A 8 21.78 -33.95 -47.45
C GLU A 8 21.70 -33.53 -45.98
N GLN A 9 22.82 -33.72 -45.27
CA GLN A 9 23.10 -33.10 -43.97
C GLN A 9 23.25 -31.59 -44.15
N THR A 10 22.25 -30.83 -43.71
CA THR A 10 22.41 -29.40 -43.43
C THR A 10 23.17 -29.22 -42.13
N LEU A 11 24.37 -28.64 -42.23
CA LEU A 11 25.20 -28.21 -41.12
C LEU A 11 24.45 -27.34 -40.10
N ASP A 12 24.74 -27.61 -38.83
CA ASP A 12 24.33 -26.86 -37.65
C ASP A 12 24.59 -25.36 -37.77
N ALA A 13 23.52 -24.56 -37.89
CA ALA A 13 23.53 -23.11 -37.73
C ALA A 13 22.82 -22.66 -36.43
N GLN A 14 22.58 -23.59 -35.50
CA GLN A 14 21.79 -23.35 -34.28
C GLN A 14 22.61 -23.32 -32.99
N GLY A 15 23.92 -23.63 -33.05
CA GLY A 15 24.85 -23.55 -31.91
C GLY A 15 25.35 -22.14 -31.58
N ASP A 16 25.68 -21.33 -32.59
CA ASP A 16 26.40 -20.06 -32.40
C ASP A 16 25.53 -18.90 -31.88
N SER A 17 24.22 -18.94 -32.11
CA SER A 17 23.33 -17.86 -31.64
C SER A 17 23.07 -17.88 -30.12
N SER A 18 23.27 -19.03 -29.47
CA SER A 18 23.08 -19.18 -28.02
C SER A 18 24.35 -18.84 -27.23
N LEU A 19 25.52 -19.06 -27.82
CA LEU A 19 26.82 -18.70 -27.25
C LEU A 19 27.08 -17.19 -27.38
N CYS A 20 26.81 -16.58 -28.55
CA CYS A 20 26.89 -15.11 -28.70
C CYS A 20 25.98 -14.34 -27.73
N ARG A 21 24.80 -14.89 -27.39
CA ARG A 21 23.83 -14.23 -26.50
C ARG A 21 24.19 -14.34 -25.01
N LYS A 22 25.01 -15.33 -24.63
CA LYS A 22 25.55 -15.49 -23.27
C LYS A 22 26.87 -14.75 -23.08
N ASP A 23 27.69 -14.66 -24.13
CA ASP A 23 29.01 -14.03 -24.05
C ASP A 23 28.96 -12.49 -24.16
N GLU A 24 27.91 -11.89 -24.75
CA GLU A 24 27.70 -10.44 -24.71
C GLU A 24 27.28 -9.91 -23.32
N ASP A 25 26.46 -10.65 -22.57
CA ASP A 25 26.02 -10.25 -21.22
C ASP A 25 27.14 -10.37 -20.16
N ILE A 26 28.24 -11.09 -20.44
CA ILE A 26 29.40 -11.23 -19.55
C ILE A 26 30.47 -10.14 -19.83
N ARG A 27 30.41 -9.46 -20.98
CA ARG A 27 31.43 -8.47 -21.40
C ARG A 27 31.21 -7.05 -20.89
N GLU A 28 30.02 -6.70 -20.41
CA GLU A 28 29.71 -5.41 -19.81
C GLU A 28 29.25 -5.64 -18.37
N GLY A 29 29.86 -4.99 -17.38
CA GLY A 29 29.61 -5.16 -15.93
C GLY A 29 28.20 -4.79 -15.43
N THR A 30 27.17 -5.06 -16.21
CA THR A 30 25.76 -4.86 -15.90
C THR A 30 25.22 -5.99 -15.04
N GLN A 31 24.46 -5.63 -14.01
CA GLN A 31 23.93 -6.54 -13.01
C GLN A 31 22.39 -6.46 -12.96
N SER A 32 21.76 -7.49 -12.40
CA SER A 32 20.32 -7.49 -12.14
C SER A 32 19.96 -6.47 -11.05
N SER A 33 18.97 -5.63 -11.33
CA SER A 33 18.49 -4.61 -10.39
C SER A 33 17.62 -5.16 -9.27
N HIS A 34 17.12 -6.40 -9.37
CA HIS A 34 16.10 -6.95 -8.49
C HIS A 34 16.49 -6.90 -7.00
N ARG A 35 17.70 -7.33 -6.63
CA ARG A 35 18.16 -7.35 -5.24
C ARG A 35 18.30 -5.94 -4.66
N MET A 36 18.82 -5.01 -5.46
CA MET A 36 18.97 -3.61 -5.05
C MET A 36 17.60 -2.96 -4.82
N LEU A 37 16.65 -3.22 -5.70
CA LEU A 37 15.28 -2.69 -5.57
C LEU A 37 14.56 -3.29 -4.36
N GLY A 38 14.71 -4.60 -4.12
CA GLY A 38 14.19 -5.24 -2.91
C GLY A 38 14.78 -4.67 -1.62
N PHE A 39 16.07 -4.35 -1.60
CA PHE A 39 16.70 -3.64 -0.48
C PHE A 39 16.10 -2.24 -0.28
N SER A 40 15.96 -1.45 -1.35
CA SER A 40 15.34 -0.12 -1.27
C SER A 40 13.89 -0.19 -0.78
N ASP A 41 13.10 -1.17 -1.24
CA ASP A 41 11.70 -1.34 -0.81
C ASP A 41 11.61 -1.70 0.68
N ALA A 42 12.45 -2.63 1.14
CA ALA A 42 12.53 -3.00 2.55
C ALA A 42 12.90 -1.78 3.41
N LEU A 43 13.97 -1.06 3.06
CA LEU A 43 14.43 0.10 3.81
C LEU A 43 13.36 1.21 3.87
N LEU A 44 12.70 1.52 2.75
CA LEU A 44 11.66 2.56 2.70
C LEU A 44 10.39 2.17 3.46
N SER A 45 10.00 0.89 3.43
CA SER A 45 8.87 0.38 4.22
C SER A 45 9.14 0.45 5.72
N ILE A 46 10.37 0.16 6.16
CA ILE A 46 10.80 0.29 7.56
C ILE A 46 10.68 1.75 7.98
N ILE A 47 11.30 2.66 7.24
CA ILE A 47 11.30 4.10 7.52
C ILE A 47 9.88 4.65 7.61
N ALA A 48 9.00 4.27 6.69
CA ALA A 48 7.61 4.73 6.71
C ALA A 48 6.88 4.25 7.99
N THR A 49 7.11 3.00 8.38
CA THR A 49 6.36 2.35 9.47
C THR A 49 6.86 2.78 10.85
N VAL A 50 8.16 2.95 11.06
CA VAL A 50 8.73 3.35 12.37
C VAL A 50 8.29 4.75 12.82
N MET A 51 7.70 5.55 11.93
CA MET A 51 7.14 6.86 12.28
C MET A 51 5.92 6.79 13.20
N ILE A 52 5.39 5.58 13.45
CA ILE A 52 4.36 5.38 14.46
C ILE A 52 4.91 5.45 15.89
N LEU A 53 6.21 5.22 16.11
CA LEU A 53 6.83 5.15 17.44
C LEU A 53 6.60 6.41 18.31
N PRO A 54 6.76 7.64 17.79
CA PRO A 54 6.45 8.84 18.57
C PRO A 54 4.98 8.93 19.00
N VAL A 55 4.07 8.27 18.26
CA VAL A 55 2.64 8.21 18.61
C VAL A 55 2.42 7.21 19.74
N THR A 56 3.01 6.01 19.64
CA THR A 56 2.88 4.94 20.64
C THR A 56 3.51 5.32 21.98
N HIS A 57 4.62 6.08 21.99
CA HIS A 57 5.30 6.51 23.22
C HIS A 57 4.66 7.75 23.86
N THR A 58 3.43 8.10 23.49
CA THR A 58 2.73 9.23 24.11
C THR A 58 2.11 8.78 25.43
N GLU A 59 2.84 8.94 26.53
CA GLU A 59 2.33 8.63 27.87
C GLU A 59 1.27 9.65 28.29
N ILE A 60 0.09 9.16 28.67
CA ILE A 60 -0.99 9.97 29.25
C ILE A 60 -1.05 9.65 30.74
N SER A 61 -0.52 10.54 31.58
CA SER A 61 -0.64 10.40 33.03
C SER A 61 -2.09 10.64 33.48
N PRO A 62 -2.61 9.88 34.47
CA PRO A 62 -4.00 9.99 34.93
C PRO A 62 -4.37 11.38 35.45
N GLU A 63 -3.40 12.16 35.93
CA GLU A 63 -3.60 13.55 36.38
C GLU A 63 -3.90 14.52 35.23
N GLN A 64 -3.54 14.17 33.99
CA GLN A 64 -3.68 15.03 32.81
C GLN A 64 -4.77 14.54 31.83
N GLN A 65 -5.48 13.46 32.18
CA GLN A 65 -6.44 12.74 31.33
C GLN A 65 -7.61 13.60 30.81
N PHE A 66 -7.95 14.69 31.51
CA PHE A 66 -9.03 15.61 31.11
C PHE A 66 -8.56 16.85 30.35
N ASP A 67 -7.27 16.97 30.05
CA ASP A 67 -6.77 18.13 29.34
C ASP A 67 -7.03 17.98 27.82
N LYS A 68 -7.86 18.89 27.28
CA LYS A 68 -8.07 19.02 25.83
C LYS A 68 -6.77 19.22 25.07
N SER A 69 -5.72 19.71 25.74
CA SER A 69 -4.38 19.87 25.16
C SER A 69 -3.77 18.52 24.74
N ILE A 70 -3.95 17.46 25.53
CA ILE A 70 -3.37 16.12 25.26
C ILE A 70 -4.11 15.43 24.12
N GLN A 71 -5.44 15.51 24.07
CA GLN A 71 -6.21 14.98 22.94
C GLN A 71 -5.80 15.65 21.62
N ARG A 72 -5.61 16.99 21.64
CA ARG A 72 -5.10 17.72 20.48
C ARG A 72 -3.68 17.29 20.13
N LEU A 73 -2.80 17.09 21.12
CA LEU A 73 -1.43 16.62 20.90
C LEU A 73 -1.38 15.23 20.25
N LEU A 74 -2.18 14.28 20.74
CA LEU A 74 -2.27 12.93 20.17
C LEU A 74 -2.80 12.97 18.73
N ALA A 75 -3.85 13.74 18.46
CA ALA A 75 -4.36 13.95 17.11
C ALA A 75 -3.31 14.56 16.18
N THR A 76 -2.54 15.54 16.67
CA THR A 76 -1.41 16.13 15.93
C THR A 76 -0.35 15.08 15.62
N ARG A 77 0.05 14.24 16.59
CA ARG A 77 1.05 13.18 16.37
C ARG A 77 0.56 12.13 15.36
N ILE A 78 -0.72 11.74 15.40
CA ILE A 78 -1.32 10.83 14.41
C ILE A 78 -1.30 11.47 13.01
N ALA A 79 -1.67 12.75 12.89
CA ALA A 79 -1.62 13.46 11.61
C ALA A 79 -0.19 13.55 11.06
N VAL A 80 0.78 13.80 11.94
CA VAL A 80 2.22 13.80 11.64
C VAL A 80 2.68 12.43 11.11
N TYR A 81 2.29 11.35 11.78
CA TYR A 81 2.56 9.99 11.32
C TYR A 81 1.98 9.74 9.91
N LEU A 82 0.71 10.07 9.67
CA LEU A 82 0.09 9.86 8.37
C LEU A 82 0.78 10.68 7.27
N MET A 83 1.14 11.93 7.55
CA MET A 83 1.83 12.79 6.59
C MET A 83 3.24 12.27 6.26
N THR A 84 4.00 11.84 7.27
CA THR A 84 5.35 11.28 7.06
C THR A 84 5.31 9.97 6.29
N PHE A 85 4.38 9.07 6.61
CA PHE A 85 4.17 7.83 5.87
C PHE A 85 3.88 8.11 4.39
N LEU A 86 3.00 9.08 4.10
CA LEU A 86 2.66 9.48 2.74
C LEU A 86 3.86 10.08 1.99
N ILE A 87 4.67 10.93 2.65
CA ILE A 87 5.89 11.51 2.06
C ILE A 87 6.86 10.41 1.63
N VAL A 88 7.16 9.46 2.52
CA VAL A 88 8.08 8.36 2.23
C VAL A 88 7.53 7.50 1.09
N THR A 89 6.21 7.26 1.06
CA THR A 89 5.58 6.50 -0.02
C THR A 89 5.61 7.24 -1.37
N VAL A 90 5.52 8.58 -1.39
CA VAL A 90 5.72 9.38 -2.61
C VAL A 90 7.17 9.26 -3.10
N ALA A 91 8.14 9.34 -2.19
CA ALA A 91 9.55 9.15 -2.55
C ALA A 91 9.82 7.74 -3.10
N TRP A 92 9.25 6.71 -2.47
CA TRP A 92 9.26 5.34 -2.96
C TRP A 92 8.64 5.22 -4.35
N ALA A 93 7.45 5.80 -4.57
CA ALA A 93 6.79 5.76 -5.87
C ALA A 93 7.62 6.44 -6.96
N ALA A 94 8.23 7.60 -6.68
CA ALA A 94 9.15 8.26 -7.60
C ALA A 94 10.38 7.38 -7.93
N HIS A 95 10.94 6.74 -6.91
CA HIS A 95 12.04 5.80 -7.06
C HIS A 95 11.65 4.56 -7.89
N THR A 96 10.45 4.00 -7.70
CA THR A 96 9.97 2.87 -8.53
C THR A 96 9.89 3.26 -10.01
N ARG A 97 9.36 4.45 -10.32
CA ARG A 97 9.27 4.98 -11.69
C ARG A 97 10.63 5.18 -12.32
N LEU A 98 11.57 5.74 -11.56
CA LEU A 98 12.93 5.94 -12.02
C LEU A 98 13.57 4.61 -12.44
N PHE A 99 13.45 3.57 -11.61
CA PHE A 99 14.10 2.29 -11.90
C PHE A 99 13.34 1.39 -12.89
N GLN A 100 12.07 1.66 -13.16
CA GLN A 100 11.38 1.10 -14.34
C GLN A 100 12.02 1.55 -15.66
N VAL A 101 12.57 2.78 -15.69
CA VAL A 101 13.32 3.31 -16.84
C VAL A 101 14.74 2.75 -16.89
N VAL A 102 15.42 2.71 -15.75
CA VAL A 102 16.84 2.33 -15.66
C VAL A 102 17.08 0.87 -16.00
N GLY A 103 16.17 -0.09 -15.75
CA GLY A 103 16.30 -1.47 -16.24
C GLY A 103 17.45 -2.28 -15.60
N LYS A 104 18.67 -2.16 -16.15
CA LYS A 104 19.91 -2.79 -15.65
C LYS A 104 20.69 -1.82 -14.76
N ILE A 105 21.52 -2.34 -13.85
CA ILE A 105 22.34 -1.51 -12.94
C ILE A 105 23.83 -1.82 -13.09
N ASP A 106 24.67 -0.88 -12.68
CA ASP A 106 26.12 -1.03 -12.48
C ASP A 106 26.49 -0.54 -11.07
N ASP A 107 27.78 -0.64 -10.71
CA ASP A 107 28.25 -0.28 -9.37
C ASP A 107 28.04 1.23 -9.06
N THR A 108 28.20 2.10 -10.06
CA THR A 108 27.98 3.54 -9.92
C THR A 108 26.52 3.86 -9.62
N LEU A 109 25.58 3.26 -10.37
CA LEU A 109 24.15 3.40 -10.11
C LEU A 109 23.75 2.83 -8.75
N ALA A 110 24.37 1.72 -8.33
CA ALA A 110 24.14 1.15 -7.01
C ALA A 110 24.58 2.10 -5.88
N LEU A 111 25.75 2.75 -6.01
CA LEU A 111 26.22 3.76 -5.06
C LEU A 111 25.35 5.02 -5.06
N LEU A 112 24.91 5.50 -6.22
CA LEU A 112 23.96 6.61 -6.32
C LEU A 112 22.60 6.26 -5.70
N ASN A 113 22.11 5.03 -5.89
CA ASN A 113 20.93 4.53 -5.22
C ASN A 113 21.12 4.51 -3.69
N LEU A 114 22.28 4.05 -3.20
CA LEU A 114 22.58 4.04 -1.78
C LEU A 114 22.62 5.46 -1.19
N ALA A 115 23.21 6.42 -1.90
CA ALA A 115 23.19 7.83 -1.51
C ALA A 115 21.76 8.40 -1.49
N CYS A 116 20.92 8.01 -2.44
CA CYS A 116 19.49 8.35 -2.45
C CYS A 116 18.77 7.78 -1.21
N MET A 117 18.97 6.49 -0.90
CA MET A 117 18.39 5.84 0.27
C MET A 117 18.84 6.51 1.58
N MET A 118 20.14 6.79 1.71
CA MET A 118 20.69 7.51 2.86
C MET A 118 20.02 8.87 3.03
N THR A 119 19.82 9.63 1.96
CA THR A 119 19.16 10.94 2.04
C THR A 119 17.68 10.80 2.42
N ILE A 120 16.96 9.80 1.91
CA ILE A 120 15.56 9.54 2.27
C ILE A 120 15.43 9.16 3.76
N THR A 121 16.39 8.41 4.32
CA THR A 121 16.38 8.02 5.74
C THR A 121 16.45 9.22 6.70
N LEU A 122 16.90 10.38 6.23
CA LEU A 122 16.98 11.60 7.04
C LEU A 122 15.64 12.36 7.11
N LEU A 123 14.68 12.07 6.23
CA LEU A 123 13.37 12.74 6.20
C LEU A 123 12.62 12.64 7.54
N PRO A 124 12.47 11.46 8.18
CA PRO A 124 11.94 11.33 9.53
C PRO A 124 12.47 12.34 10.54
N TYR A 125 13.80 12.50 10.61
CA TYR A 125 14.45 13.37 11.57
C TYR A 125 14.10 14.83 11.32
N THR A 126 14.18 15.27 10.06
CA THR A 126 13.81 16.65 9.70
C THR A 126 12.35 16.96 9.99
N PHE A 127 11.46 15.98 9.80
CA PHE A 127 10.05 16.14 10.10
C PHE A 127 9.80 16.20 11.61
N SER A 128 10.46 15.35 12.40
CA SER A 128 10.40 15.41 13.86
C SER A 128 10.83 16.79 14.35
N LEU A 129 11.93 17.34 13.83
CA LEU A 129 12.42 18.66 14.20
C LEU A 129 11.40 19.77 13.85
N MET A 130 10.78 19.69 12.67
CA MET A 130 9.75 20.63 12.22
C MET A 130 8.50 20.60 13.09
N VAL A 131 8.10 19.42 13.61
CA VAL A 131 6.93 19.29 14.48
C VAL A 131 7.22 19.75 15.91
N THR A 132 8.43 19.49 16.41
CA THR A 132 8.82 19.91 17.76
C THR A 132 9.02 21.43 17.84
N PHE A 133 9.54 22.05 16.79
CA PHE A 133 9.81 23.49 16.73
C PHE A 133 9.15 24.14 15.51
N PRO A 134 7.81 24.20 15.45
CA PRO A 134 7.09 24.68 14.27
C PRO A 134 7.33 26.17 13.96
N ASP A 135 7.69 26.94 14.99
CA ASP A 135 7.99 28.38 14.91
C ASP A 135 9.44 28.67 14.48
N VAL A 136 10.29 27.63 14.42
CA VAL A 136 11.70 27.77 14.04
C VAL A 136 11.89 27.29 12.60
N PRO A 137 12.42 28.12 11.68
CA PRO A 137 12.50 27.77 10.26
C PRO A 137 13.49 26.64 9.94
N LEU A 138 14.36 26.29 10.89
CA LEU A 138 15.41 25.28 10.71
C LEU A 138 14.86 23.91 10.27
N GLY A 139 13.75 23.45 10.86
CA GLY A 139 13.14 22.16 10.51
C GLY A 139 12.67 22.12 9.06
N ILE A 140 12.00 23.19 8.62
CA ILE A 140 11.52 23.36 7.24
C ILE A 140 12.71 23.43 6.27
N PHE A 141 13.72 24.23 6.61
CA PHE A 141 14.93 24.38 5.80
C PHE A 141 15.63 23.04 5.58
N LEU A 142 15.89 22.28 6.65
CA LEU A 142 16.53 20.96 6.56
C LEU A 142 15.70 19.95 5.76
N PHE A 143 14.37 19.96 5.94
CA PHE A 143 13.48 19.13 5.14
C PHE A 143 13.59 19.46 3.65
N CYS A 144 13.56 20.74 3.29
CA CYS A 144 13.71 21.18 1.90
C CYS A 144 15.07 20.78 1.31
N VAL A 145 16.17 20.94 2.08
CA VAL A 145 17.51 20.51 1.67
C VAL A 145 17.53 19.00 1.38
N CYS A 146 16.91 18.18 2.23
CA CYS A 146 16.83 16.74 1.99
C CYS A 146 16.08 16.40 0.69
N VAL A 147 14.92 17.03 0.45
CA VAL A 147 14.15 16.79 -0.78
C VAL A 147 14.91 17.24 -2.02
N ILE A 148 15.61 18.38 -1.95
CA ILE A 148 16.47 18.87 -3.04
C ILE A 148 17.60 17.87 -3.31
N ALA A 149 18.29 17.40 -2.26
CA ALA A 149 19.36 16.42 -2.38
C ALA A 149 18.88 15.11 -3.01
N ILE A 150 17.71 14.59 -2.59
CA ILE A 150 17.06 13.42 -3.23
C ILE A 150 16.85 13.67 -4.72
N GLY A 151 16.30 14.83 -5.08
CA GLY A 151 16.05 15.19 -6.47
C GLY A 151 17.31 15.32 -7.31
N VAL A 152 18.38 15.89 -6.76
CA VAL A 152 19.68 16.00 -7.42
C VAL A 152 20.27 14.61 -7.66
N VAL A 153 20.27 13.73 -6.66
CA VAL A 153 20.78 12.35 -6.82
C VAL A 153 19.95 11.58 -7.84
N GLN A 154 18.63 11.69 -7.83
CA GLN A 154 17.77 11.08 -8.84
C GLN A 154 18.02 11.65 -10.25
N ALA A 155 18.24 12.96 -10.38
CA ALA A 155 18.60 13.59 -11.64
C ALA A 155 19.96 13.12 -12.16
N LEU A 156 20.94 12.89 -11.28
CA LEU A 156 22.23 12.29 -11.62
C LEU A 156 22.06 10.85 -12.11
N ILE A 157 21.22 10.04 -11.47
CA ILE A 157 20.88 8.68 -11.91
C ILE A 157 20.28 8.72 -13.32
N VAL A 158 19.32 9.61 -13.58
CA VAL A 158 18.74 9.80 -14.92
C VAL A 158 19.83 10.21 -15.92
N GLY A 159 20.63 11.21 -15.59
CA GLY A 159 21.71 11.69 -16.46
C GLY A 159 22.69 10.60 -16.84
N TYR A 160 23.10 9.79 -15.87
CA TYR A 160 24.02 8.67 -16.04
C TYR A 160 23.40 7.54 -16.88
N ALA A 161 22.18 7.12 -16.57
CA ALA A 161 21.49 6.06 -17.31
C ALA A 161 21.24 6.45 -18.78
N PHE A 162 20.94 7.72 -19.07
CA PHE A 162 20.78 8.20 -20.44
C PHE A 162 22.11 8.44 -21.17
N HIS A 163 23.22 8.62 -20.44
CA HIS A 163 24.56 8.67 -21.02
C HIS A 163 25.02 7.29 -21.49
N PHE A 164 24.62 6.22 -20.81
CA PHE A 164 24.95 4.83 -21.13
C PHE A 164 23.71 4.03 -21.57
N PRO A 165 23.39 3.98 -22.88
CA PRO A 165 22.12 3.41 -23.36
C PRO A 165 21.94 1.91 -23.09
N HIS A 166 23.02 1.17 -22.79
CA HIS A 166 22.95 -0.25 -22.46
C HIS A 166 22.30 -0.52 -21.09
N LEU A 167 22.29 0.47 -20.19
CA LEU A 167 21.65 0.35 -18.87
C LEU A 167 20.13 0.38 -19.02
N LEU A 168 19.61 1.34 -19.81
CA LEU A 168 18.17 1.60 -20.00
C LEU A 168 17.35 0.35 -20.36
N SER A 169 16.08 0.38 -19.94
CA SER A 169 15.11 -0.65 -20.30
C SER A 169 14.98 -0.79 -21.83
N PRO A 170 14.76 -2.01 -22.36
CA PRO A 170 14.77 -2.27 -23.80
C PRO A 170 13.71 -1.46 -24.56
N GLN A 171 12.59 -1.17 -23.92
CA GLN A 171 11.50 -0.35 -24.49
C GLN A 171 11.96 1.09 -24.77
N ILE A 172 12.69 1.70 -23.83
CA ILE A 172 13.16 3.08 -23.95
C ILE A 172 14.42 3.14 -24.82
N ARG A 173 15.28 2.13 -24.72
CA ARG A 173 16.49 2.01 -25.54
C ARG A 173 16.19 2.01 -27.04
N CYS A 174 15.13 1.32 -27.47
CA CYS A 174 14.71 1.22 -28.87
C CYS A 174 13.79 2.36 -29.33
N SER A 175 13.42 3.30 -28.45
CA SER A 175 12.52 4.40 -28.80
C SER A 175 13.20 5.47 -29.65
N ALA A 176 12.50 6.00 -30.66
CA ALA A 176 13.03 7.07 -31.54
C ALA A 176 13.23 8.42 -30.81
N HIS A 177 12.53 8.63 -29.69
CA HIS A 177 12.41 9.92 -29.00
C HIS A 177 13.15 9.99 -27.66
N ARG A 178 14.33 9.33 -27.53
CA ARG A 178 15.11 9.26 -26.27
C ARG A 178 15.37 10.62 -25.61
N ALA A 179 15.66 11.66 -26.39
CA ALA A 179 15.92 13.00 -25.86
C ALA A 179 14.69 13.65 -25.22
N LEU A 180 13.49 13.39 -25.75
CA LEU A 180 12.23 13.86 -25.18
C LEU A 180 11.91 13.09 -23.89
N SER A 181 12.07 11.77 -23.88
CA SER A 181 11.89 10.95 -22.67
C SER A 181 12.82 11.40 -21.54
N ARG A 182 14.09 11.70 -21.84
CA ARG A 182 15.05 12.25 -20.88
C ARG A 182 14.55 13.57 -20.27
N ARG A 183 14.16 14.54 -21.11
CA ARG A 183 13.66 15.85 -20.64
C ARG A 183 12.41 15.70 -19.78
N HIS A 184 11.51 14.81 -20.16
CA HIS A 184 10.28 14.56 -19.42
C HIS A 184 10.52 13.95 -18.04
N ILE A 185 11.34 12.89 -17.95
CA ILE A 185 11.69 12.26 -16.68
C ILE A 185 12.43 13.23 -15.77
N LEU A 186 13.37 14.00 -16.32
CA LEU A 186 14.10 15.02 -15.57
C LEU A 186 13.16 16.09 -15.01
N HIS A 187 12.19 16.55 -15.79
CA HIS A 187 11.17 17.49 -15.33
C HIS A 187 10.29 16.90 -14.21
N LEU A 188 9.92 15.62 -14.31
CA LEU A 188 9.14 14.93 -13.27
C LEU A 188 9.92 14.84 -11.95
N VAL A 189 11.20 14.45 -12.01
CA VAL A 189 12.08 14.33 -10.84
C VAL A 189 12.39 15.69 -10.21
N LEU A 190 12.63 16.74 -11.02
CA LEU A 190 13.02 18.07 -10.53
C LEU A 190 11.84 18.93 -10.05
N ARG A 191 10.59 18.60 -10.39
CA ARG A 191 9.42 19.40 -10.01
C ARG A 191 9.29 19.59 -8.49
N GLY A 192 9.45 18.50 -7.72
CA GLY A 192 9.41 18.55 -6.25
C GLY A 192 10.54 19.40 -5.65
N PRO A 193 11.81 19.11 -5.99
CA PRO A 193 12.97 19.92 -5.60
C PRO A 193 12.84 21.40 -5.90
N VAL A 194 12.31 21.79 -7.06
CA VAL A 194 12.12 23.21 -7.42
C VAL A 194 11.09 23.87 -6.50
N LEU A 195 9.99 23.19 -6.19
CA LEU A 195 9.00 23.70 -5.23
C LEU A 195 9.56 23.76 -3.81
N CYS A 196 10.37 22.78 -3.39
CA CYS A 196 11.06 22.80 -2.11
C CYS A 196 12.15 23.88 -2.03
N PHE A 197 12.81 24.20 -3.13
CA PHE A 197 13.77 25.31 -3.19
C PHE A 197 13.06 26.65 -2.99
N LEU A 198 11.91 26.86 -3.64
CA LEU A 198 11.05 28.01 -3.39
C LEU A 198 10.59 28.05 -1.93
N ALA A 199 10.14 26.91 -1.38
CA ALA A 199 9.73 26.81 0.02
C ALA A 199 10.88 27.16 0.98
N ALA A 200 12.10 26.68 0.74
CA ALA A 200 13.27 27.01 1.53
C ALA A 200 13.56 28.52 1.55
N ILE A 201 13.44 29.20 0.40
CA ILE A 201 13.60 30.66 0.33
C ILE A 201 12.50 31.34 1.16
N PHE A 202 11.24 30.97 0.95
CA PHE A 202 10.12 31.56 1.69
C PHE A 202 10.15 31.24 3.19
N SER A 203 10.78 30.14 3.61
CA SER A 203 10.92 29.78 5.02
C SER A 203 11.69 30.84 5.83
N LEU A 204 12.51 31.67 5.19
CA LEU A 204 13.24 32.75 5.85
C LEU A 204 12.41 34.03 6.03
N PHE A 205 11.35 34.21 5.23
CA PHE A 205 10.57 35.44 5.18
C PHE A 205 9.13 35.27 5.67
N PHE A 206 8.46 34.16 5.35
CA PHE A 206 7.04 33.95 5.63
C PHE A 206 6.70 32.44 5.75
N PHE A 207 6.62 31.94 6.99
CA PHE A 207 6.42 30.52 7.29
C PHE A 207 5.14 29.90 6.70
N PRO A 208 3.96 30.56 6.72
CA PRO A 208 2.73 29.94 6.22
C PRO A 208 2.78 29.57 4.74
N VAL A 209 3.44 30.38 3.90
CA VAL A 209 3.62 30.05 2.46
C VAL A 209 4.53 28.83 2.29
N SER A 210 5.58 28.70 3.10
CA SER A 210 6.47 27.54 3.04
C SER A 210 5.73 26.23 3.37
N TYR A 211 4.88 26.24 4.40
CA TYR A 211 4.04 25.08 4.72
C TYR A 211 3.05 24.76 3.59
N LEU A 212 2.43 25.77 2.98
CA LEU A 212 1.51 25.58 1.86
C LEU A 212 2.22 24.97 0.63
N LEU A 213 3.44 25.42 0.32
CA LEU A 213 4.26 24.84 -0.75
C LEU A 213 4.63 23.39 -0.46
N MET A 214 4.99 23.06 0.79
CA MET A 214 5.31 21.68 1.19
C MET A 214 4.10 20.75 1.08
N VAL A 215 2.93 21.19 1.58
CA VAL A 215 1.66 20.47 1.40
C VAL A 215 1.39 20.27 -0.09
N THR A 216 1.63 21.29 -0.91
CA THR A 216 1.50 21.16 -2.36
C THR A 216 2.42 20.09 -2.92
N VAL A 217 3.71 20.02 -2.55
CA VAL A 217 4.63 18.96 -3.02
C VAL A 217 4.09 17.55 -2.74
N ILE A 218 3.47 17.36 -1.58
CA ILE A 218 2.92 16.07 -1.16
C ILE A 218 1.65 15.74 -1.93
N PHE A 219 0.71 16.68 -2.02
CA PHE A 219 -0.61 16.42 -2.60
C PHE A 219 -0.68 16.59 -4.11
N LEU A 220 0.25 17.33 -4.74
CA LEU A 220 0.23 17.63 -6.17
C LEU A 220 0.22 16.37 -7.06
N PRO A 221 1.01 15.30 -6.78
CA PRO A 221 0.93 14.05 -7.54
C PRO A 221 -0.44 13.37 -7.40
N TYR A 222 -1.09 13.50 -6.25
CA TYR A 222 -2.41 12.91 -6.00
C TYR A 222 -3.54 13.74 -6.63
N ILE A 223 -3.48 15.06 -6.50
CA ILE A 223 -4.44 16.00 -7.10
C ILE A 223 -4.37 15.90 -8.62
N SER A 224 -3.18 15.91 -9.23
CA SER A 224 -3.05 15.79 -10.69
C SER A 224 -3.68 14.50 -11.21
N LYS A 225 -3.51 13.40 -10.47
CA LYS A 225 -4.12 12.09 -10.79
C LYS A 225 -5.64 12.09 -10.59
N ALA A 226 -6.14 12.68 -9.51
CA ALA A 226 -7.57 12.80 -9.27
C ALA A 226 -8.26 13.65 -10.34
N THR A 227 -7.61 14.76 -10.76
CA THR A 227 -8.12 15.62 -11.83
C THR A 227 -8.10 14.92 -13.19
N SER A 228 -7.07 14.12 -13.51
CA SER A 228 -7.05 13.37 -14.77
C SER A 228 -8.13 12.29 -14.80
N TRP A 229 -8.24 11.51 -13.71
CA TRP A 229 -9.30 10.50 -13.57
C TRP A 229 -10.71 11.10 -13.67
N CYS A 230 -10.93 12.26 -13.05
CA CYS A 230 -12.21 12.97 -13.11
C CYS A 230 -12.50 13.48 -14.53
N LYS A 231 -11.49 14.06 -15.19
CA LYS A 231 -11.57 14.54 -16.58
C LYS A 231 -11.90 13.41 -17.56
N ASP A 232 -11.22 12.28 -17.44
CA ASP A 232 -11.44 11.11 -18.30
C ASP A 232 -12.85 10.54 -18.14
N ARG A 233 -13.41 10.63 -16.92
CA ARG A 233 -14.76 10.17 -16.62
C ARG A 233 -15.85 11.15 -17.08
N LEU A 234 -15.57 12.46 -17.05
CA LEU A 234 -16.50 13.52 -17.45
C LEU A 234 -16.53 13.75 -18.96
N VAL A 235 -15.40 13.66 -19.65
CA VAL A 235 -15.28 14.01 -21.07
C VAL A 235 -15.66 12.85 -22.00
N GLY A 236 -15.79 11.63 -21.46
CA GLY A 236 -15.92 10.42 -22.27
C GLY A 236 -14.60 10.11 -23.00
N HIS A 237 -14.35 8.84 -23.28
CA HIS A 237 -13.15 8.41 -23.99
C HIS A 237 -13.17 8.99 -25.41
N ARG A 238 -12.52 10.13 -25.62
CA ARG A 238 -12.33 10.71 -26.95
C ARG A 238 -11.05 10.10 -27.51
N ASP A 239 -11.18 9.27 -28.53
CA ASP A 239 -10.01 8.73 -29.25
C ASP A 239 -9.06 9.90 -29.61
N PRO A 240 -7.76 9.77 -29.34
CA PRO A 240 -6.82 10.85 -29.59
C PRO A 240 -6.76 11.16 -31.10
N PRO A 241 -6.71 12.46 -31.51
CA PRO A 241 -6.67 12.84 -32.91
C PRO A 241 -5.37 12.35 -33.57
N THR A 242 -5.51 11.76 -34.75
CA THR A 242 -4.53 10.88 -35.40
C THR A 242 -3.25 11.53 -35.92
N HIS A 243 -3.05 12.85 -35.91
CA HIS A 243 -1.87 13.43 -36.57
C HIS A 243 -1.26 14.69 -35.94
N SER A 244 -1.52 14.99 -34.66
CA SER A 244 -0.85 16.10 -33.98
C SER A 244 -0.72 15.80 -32.50
N ALA A 245 0.52 15.59 -32.05
CA ALA A 245 0.92 15.14 -30.72
C ALA A 245 0.94 13.62 -30.49
N GLU A 246 1.79 12.93 -31.25
CA GLU A 246 2.68 11.88 -30.70
C GLU A 246 3.69 12.48 -29.69
N VAL A 247 3.27 13.47 -28.89
CA VAL A 247 3.91 13.85 -27.64
C VAL A 247 3.46 12.80 -26.64
N PHE A 248 4.04 11.61 -26.79
CA PHE A 248 3.86 10.47 -25.89
C PHE A 248 3.98 10.97 -24.45
N SER A 249 2.83 11.02 -23.77
CA SER A 249 2.78 11.04 -22.32
C SER A 249 3.49 9.76 -21.86
N PHE A 250 4.67 9.91 -21.27
CA PHE A 250 5.15 8.90 -20.34
C PHE A 250 4.12 8.92 -19.21
N ASP A 251 3.20 7.98 -19.30
CA ASP A 251 1.83 8.20 -18.88
C ASP A 251 1.74 8.31 -17.36
N LEU A 252 1.02 9.32 -16.89
CA LEU A 252 0.44 9.32 -15.54
C LEU A 252 -0.49 8.11 -15.31
N HIS A 253 -0.62 7.19 -16.26
CA HIS A 253 -1.36 5.93 -16.22
C HIS A 253 -0.50 4.67 -16.26
N GLU A 254 0.83 4.76 -16.34
CA GLU A 254 1.66 3.55 -16.36
C GLU A 254 1.40 2.72 -15.08
N PRO A 255 1.23 1.39 -15.15
CA PRO A 255 0.99 0.58 -13.97
C PRO A 255 2.22 0.60 -13.06
N LEU A 256 1.99 0.52 -11.74
CA LEU A 256 3.09 0.30 -10.79
C LEU A 256 3.60 -1.14 -10.95
N SER A 257 4.89 -1.36 -10.70
CA SER A 257 5.39 -2.73 -10.62
C SER A 257 4.72 -3.45 -9.45
N LYS A 258 4.07 -4.56 -9.75
CA LYS A 258 3.37 -5.39 -8.76
C LYS A 258 4.33 -5.88 -7.67
N GLU A 259 5.50 -6.40 -8.07
CA GLU A 259 6.52 -6.92 -7.16
C GLU A 259 6.98 -5.86 -6.15
N ARG A 260 7.15 -4.62 -6.62
CA ARG A 260 7.56 -3.49 -5.76
C ARG A 260 6.49 -3.17 -4.72
N VAL A 261 5.22 -3.17 -5.15
CA VAL A 261 4.07 -2.93 -4.26
C VAL A 261 3.97 -4.04 -3.20
N GLU A 262 4.15 -5.30 -3.61
CA GLU A 262 4.16 -6.46 -2.72
C GLU A 262 5.30 -6.37 -1.70
N ALA A 263 6.54 -6.11 -2.14
CA ALA A 263 7.70 -5.98 -1.27
C ALA A 263 7.57 -4.85 -0.24
N PHE A 264 7.06 -3.69 -0.66
CA PHE A 264 6.80 -2.57 0.25
C PHE A 264 5.70 -2.93 1.27
N SER A 265 4.59 -3.54 0.83
CA SER A 265 3.52 -4.02 1.72
C SER A 265 4.04 -5.02 2.74
N ASP A 266 4.78 -6.04 2.30
CA ASP A 266 5.32 -7.09 3.16
C ASP A 266 6.24 -6.51 4.24
N GLY A 267 7.08 -5.53 3.88
CA GLY A 267 7.92 -4.82 4.84
C GLY A 267 7.13 -4.05 5.91
N VAL A 268 6.04 -3.37 5.53
CA VAL A 268 5.15 -2.71 6.51
C VAL A 268 4.52 -3.72 7.46
N TYR A 269 3.95 -4.82 6.96
CA TYR A 269 3.36 -5.86 7.81
C TYR A 269 4.38 -6.50 8.75
N ALA A 270 5.60 -6.77 8.27
CA ALA A 270 6.68 -7.36 9.07
C ALA A 270 7.10 -6.42 10.21
N ILE A 271 7.25 -5.12 9.94
CA ILE A 271 7.59 -4.16 10.99
C ILE A 271 6.46 -3.98 11.99
N VAL A 272 5.21 -3.93 11.55
CA VAL A 272 4.06 -3.90 12.48
C VAL A 272 4.10 -5.11 13.40
N ALA A 273 4.27 -6.33 12.87
CA ALA A 273 4.36 -7.54 13.69
C ALA A 273 5.57 -7.51 14.66
N THR A 274 6.69 -6.92 14.23
CA THR A 274 7.89 -6.76 15.06
C THR A 274 7.67 -5.78 16.21
N LEU A 275 7.01 -4.65 15.95
CA LEU A 275 6.65 -3.67 16.97
C LEU A 275 5.73 -4.27 18.05
N LEU A 276 4.80 -5.15 17.66
CA LEU A 276 3.92 -5.84 18.61
C LEU A 276 4.67 -6.74 19.59
N ILE A 277 5.68 -7.49 19.11
CA ILE A 277 6.45 -8.39 19.99
C ILE A 277 7.46 -7.61 20.83
N LEU A 278 8.04 -6.52 20.29
CA LEU A 278 8.95 -5.65 21.04
C LEU A 278 8.24 -5.02 22.25
N ASP A 279 6.99 -4.58 22.09
CA ASP A 279 6.16 -4.05 23.19
C ASP A 279 6.01 -5.08 24.32
N ILE A 280 5.71 -6.35 23.99
CA ILE A 280 5.68 -7.45 24.98
C ILE A 280 7.05 -7.68 25.63
N CYS A 281 8.13 -7.64 24.84
CA CYS A 281 9.48 -7.89 25.35
C CYS A 281 9.95 -6.80 26.31
N GLU A 282 9.48 -5.56 26.16
CA GLU A 282 9.82 -4.45 27.07
C GLU A 282 8.92 -4.46 28.32
N ASP A 283 7.60 -4.62 28.17
CA ASP A 283 6.64 -4.44 29.27
C ASP A 283 6.39 -5.68 30.15
N ASN A 284 6.58 -6.89 29.61
CA ASN A 284 6.15 -8.13 30.27
C ASN A 284 7.29 -8.98 30.84
N VAL A 285 8.53 -8.50 30.78
CA VAL A 285 9.68 -9.13 31.44
C VAL A 285 9.77 -8.58 32.87
N PRO A 286 9.46 -9.38 33.92
CA PRO A 286 9.41 -8.86 35.27
C PRO A 286 10.82 -8.62 35.84
N ASP A 287 11.00 -7.51 36.57
CA ASP A 287 12.23 -7.23 37.31
C ASP A 287 12.44 -8.32 38.39
N PRO A 288 13.64 -8.92 38.51
CA PRO A 288 13.97 -9.85 39.58
C PRO A 288 13.57 -9.39 40.99
N LYS A 289 13.66 -8.08 41.28
CA LYS A 289 13.22 -7.51 42.57
C LYS A 289 11.70 -7.59 42.72
N ALA A 290 10.95 -7.23 41.69
CA ALA A 290 9.49 -7.32 41.69
C ALA A 290 9.01 -8.77 41.87
N VAL A 291 9.66 -9.75 41.22
CA VAL A 291 9.34 -11.18 41.42
C VAL A 291 9.58 -11.60 42.87
N LYS A 292 10.68 -11.16 43.47
CA LYS A 292 11.01 -11.49 44.87
C LYS A 292 10.03 -10.87 45.86
N GLU A 293 9.69 -9.60 45.66
CA GLU A 293 8.84 -8.83 46.58
C GLU A 293 7.35 -9.16 46.42
N GLN A 294 6.83 -9.16 45.19
CA GLN A 294 5.39 -9.30 44.92
C GLN A 294 4.95 -10.77 44.82
N PHE A 295 5.82 -11.65 44.32
CA PHE A 295 5.49 -13.05 44.04
C PHE A 295 6.29 -14.05 44.88
N ARG A 296 6.96 -13.58 45.94
CA ARG A 296 7.77 -14.40 46.88
C ARG A 296 8.84 -15.24 46.15
N GLY A 297 9.39 -14.73 45.05
CA GLY A 297 10.39 -15.42 44.24
C GLY A 297 9.83 -16.45 43.25
N SER A 298 8.50 -16.60 43.13
CA SER A 298 7.87 -17.50 42.17
C SER A 298 7.68 -16.82 40.81
N LEU A 299 8.54 -17.16 39.84
CA LEU A 299 8.40 -16.69 38.46
C LEU A 299 7.11 -17.22 37.79
N VAL A 300 6.65 -18.42 38.15
CA VAL A 300 5.42 -19.01 37.61
C VAL A 300 4.20 -18.17 38.00
N ALA A 301 4.16 -17.69 39.25
CA ALA A 301 3.08 -16.82 39.71
C ALA A 301 3.11 -15.46 39.00
N ALA A 302 4.30 -14.90 38.77
CA ALA A 302 4.47 -13.67 38.01
C ALA A 302 3.99 -13.84 36.55
N LEU A 303 4.44 -14.89 35.86
CA LEU A 303 4.02 -15.19 34.48
C LEU A 303 2.52 -15.45 34.36
N GLY A 304 1.92 -16.11 35.36
CA GLY A 304 0.47 -16.32 35.43
C GLY A 304 -0.31 -14.99 35.46
N ALA A 305 0.21 -13.97 36.14
CA ALA A 305 -0.40 -12.64 36.18
C ALA A 305 -0.33 -11.91 34.81
N TYR A 306 0.73 -12.13 34.03
CA TYR A 306 0.89 -11.54 32.69
C TYR A 306 0.15 -12.30 31.56
N GLY A 307 -0.47 -13.45 31.87
CA GLY A 307 -1.19 -14.30 30.90
C GLY A 307 -2.08 -13.56 29.89
N PRO A 308 -2.95 -12.61 30.30
CA PRO A 308 -3.81 -11.86 29.39
C PRO A 308 -3.06 -11.02 28.34
N HIS A 309 -1.86 -10.52 28.64
CA HIS A 309 -1.05 -9.75 27.70
C HIS A 309 -0.54 -10.62 26.54
N PHE A 310 -0.12 -11.85 26.83
CA PHE A 310 0.26 -12.82 25.80
C PHE A 310 -0.92 -13.15 24.90
N LEU A 311 -2.12 -13.32 25.47
CA LEU A 311 -3.33 -13.57 24.67
C LEU A 311 -3.70 -12.37 23.78
N ALA A 312 -3.58 -11.15 24.29
CA ALA A 312 -3.77 -9.93 23.50
C ALA A 312 -2.75 -9.84 22.36
N TYR A 313 -1.49 -10.19 22.62
CA TYR A 313 -0.45 -10.27 21.58
C TYR A 313 -0.83 -11.26 20.47
N PHE A 314 -1.23 -12.49 20.81
CA PHE A 314 -1.63 -13.48 19.81
C PHE A 314 -2.84 -13.01 18.96
N GLY A 315 -3.82 -12.34 19.58
CA GLY A 315 -4.95 -11.75 18.86
C GLY A 315 -4.52 -10.64 17.89
N SER A 316 -3.63 -9.76 18.32
CA SER A 316 -3.10 -8.69 17.46
C SER A 316 -2.21 -9.21 16.34
N PHE A 317 -1.34 -10.18 16.63
CA PHE A 317 -0.55 -10.86 15.60
C PHE A 317 -1.44 -11.56 14.58
N ALA A 318 -2.49 -12.26 15.03
CA ALA A 318 -3.47 -12.87 14.14
C ALA A 318 -4.18 -11.83 13.26
N THR A 319 -4.55 -10.67 13.82
CA THR A 319 -5.15 -9.56 13.05
C THR A 319 -4.23 -9.07 11.94
N VAL A 320 -2.97 -8.80 12.26
CA VAL A 320 -1.96 -8.36 11.28
C VAL A 320 -1.76 -9.43 10.20
N GLY A 321 -1.56 -10.70 10.61
CA GLY A 321 -1.32 -11.81 9.70
C GLY A 321 -2.51 -12.11 8.76
N LEU A 322 -3.74 -11.96 9.24
CA LEU A 322 -4.94 -12.18 8.42
C LEU A 322 -5.22 -11.00 7.47
N LEU A 323 -4.91 -9.76 7.87
CA LEU A 323 -4.91 -8.61 6.95
C LEU A 323 -3.86 -8.77 5.85
N TRP A 324 -2.65 -9.23 6.21
CA TRP A 324 -1.61 -9.58 5.24
C TRP A 324 -2.07 -10.72 4.32
N PHE A 325 -2.67 -11.79 4.86
CA PHE A 325 -3.17 -12.91 4.06
C PHE A 325 -4.26 -12.49 3.06
N ALA A 326 -5.15 -11.57 3.46
CA ALA A 326 -6.16 -10.99 2.58
C ALA A 326 -5.52 -10.17 1.45
N HIS A 327 -4.54 -9.34 1.78
CA HIS A 327 -3.75 -8.57 0.81
C HIS A 327 -2.98 -9.48 -0.17
N HIS A 328 -2.23 -10.45 0.35
CA HIS A 328 -1.49 -11.43 -0.45
C HIS A 328 -2.43 -12.19 -1.40
N SER A 329 -3.57 -12.67 -0.89
CA SER A 329 -4.59 -13.35 -1.70
C SER A 329 -5.14 -12.45 -2.82
N LEU A 330 -5.32 -11.16 -2.55
CA LEU A 330 -5.77 -10.19 -3.54
C LEU A 330 -4.72 -10.00 -4.64
N PHE A 331 -3.47 -9.71 -4.25
CA PHE A 331 -2.40 -9.42 -5.20
C PHE A 331 -1.96 -10.63 -6.01
N LEU A 332 -2.09 -11.87 -5.50
CA LEU A 332 -1.95 -13.09 -6.29
C LEU A 332 -2.86 -13.10 -7.55
N HIS A 333 -4.08 -12.57 -7.43
CA HIS A 333 -5.06 -12.52 -8.53
C HIS A 333 -5.02 -11.23 -9.35
N VAL A 334 -4.21 -10.25 -8.95
CA VAL A 334 -3.97 -9.02 -9.70
C VAL A 334 -2.92 -9.27 -10.78
N ARG A 335 -3.28 -8.98 -12.03
CA ARG A 335 -2.41 -9.02 -13.22
C ARG A 335 -1.64 -7.72 -13.41
N LYS A 336 -2.30 -6.58 -13.23
CA LYS A 336 -1.73 -5.23 -13.40
C LYS A 336 -2.17 -4.34 -12.25
N ALA A 337 -1.20 -3.77 -11.54
CA ALA A 337 -1.45 -2.82 -10.46
C ALA A 337 -1.66 -1.42 -11.04
N THR A 338 -2.93 -0.98 -11.08
CA THR A 338 -3.24 0.40 -11.52
C THR A 338 -2.83 1.42 -10.47
N GLN A 339 -2.73 2.68 -10.85
CA GLN A 339 -2.34 3.73 -9.92
C GLN A 339 -3.37 3.98 -8.81
N ALA A 340 -4.66 3.87 -9.13
CA ALA A 340 -5.72 3.97 -8.13
C ALA A 340 -5.59 2.86 -7.07
N MET A 341 -5.28 1.64 -7.49
CA MET A 341 -4.97 0.53 -6.59
C MET A 341 -3.73 0.83 -5.74
N GLY A 342 -2.68 1.45 -6.30
CA GLY A 342 -1.50 1.88 -5.56
C GLY A 342 -1.78 2.93 -4.49
N LEU A 343 -2.63 3.92 -4.78
CA LEU A 343 -3.07 4.91 -3.79
C LEU A 343 -3.88 4.26 -2.66
N LEU A 344 -4.85 3.41 -3.00
CA LEU A 344 -5.65 2.69 -2.01
C LEU A 344 -4.77 1.74 -1.17
N ASN A 345 -3.76 1.10 -1.79
CA ASN A 345 -2.77 0.30 -1.07
C ASN A 345 -1.97 1.15 -0.08
N THR A 346 -1.50 2.33 -0.51
CA THR A 346 -0.79 3.27 0.35
C THR A 346 -1.62 3.67 1.57
N LEU A 347 -2.90 4.00 1.35
CA LEU A 347 -3.83 4.33 2.44
C LEU A 347 -4.05 3.13 3.37
N SER A 348 -4.28 1.93 2.82
CA SER A 348 -4.40 0.70 3.62
C SER A 348 -3.17 0.49 4.51
N LEU A 349 -1.96 0.58 3.95
CA LEU A 349 -0.71 0.40 4.68
C LEU A 349 -0.48 1.47 5.74
N ALA A 350 -0.85 2.73 5.48
CA ALA A 350 -0.78 3.79 6.48
C ALA A 350 -1.66 3.49 7.71
N PHE A 351 -2.84 2.89 7.53
CA PHE A 351 -3.67 2.45 8.65
C PHE A 351 -3.17 1.14 9.28
N VAL A 352 -2.61 0.21 8.51
CA VAL A 352 -1.94 -0.99 9.02
C VAL A 352 -0.77 -0.62 9.93
N GLY A 353 0.04 0.37 9.56
CA GLY A 353 1.13 0.88 10.39
C GLY A 353 0.67 1.47 11.73
N GLY A 354 -0.61 1.82 11.87
CA GLY A 354 -1.23 2.25 13.13
C GLY A 354 -1.72 1.11 14.03
N LEU A 355 -1.63 -0.15 13.61
CA LEU A 355 -2.06 -1.30 14.44
C LEU A 355 -1.29 -1.47 15.77
N PRO A 356 0.01 -1.13 15.90
CA PRO A 356 0.68 -1.15 17.19
C PRO A 356 0.00 -0.24 18.22
N LEU A 357 -0.50 0.93 17.80
CA LEU A 357 -1.28 1.82 18.66
C LEU A 357 -2.58 1.15 19.10
N ALA A 358 -3.31 0.49 18.19
CA ALA A 358 -4.53 -0.25 18.53
C ALA A 358 -4.25 -1.38 19.54
N TYR A 359 -3.11 -2.06 19.41
CA TYR A 359 -2.68 -3.09 20.34
C TYR A 359 -2.33 -2.55 21.72
N GLN A 360 -1.51 -1.51 21.84
CA GLN A 360 -1.16 -0.93 23.13
C GLN A 360 -2.39 -0.46 23.91
N GLN A 361 -3.36 0.14 23.21
CA GLN A 361 -4.64 0.50 23.82
C GLN A 361 -5.43 -0.73 24.29
N THR A 362 -5.30 -1.86 23.58
CA THR A 362 -5.90 -3.13 23.97
C THR A 362 -5.19 -3.77 25.18
N ALA A 363 -3.85 -3.73 25.23
CA ALA A 363 -3.08 -4.23 26.36
C ALA A 363 -3.31 -3.37 27.62
N ALA A 364 -3.48 -2.06 27.46
CA ALA A 364 -3.75 -1.11 28.54
C ALA A 364 -5.14 -1.29 29.20
N PHE A 365 -6.07 -2.05 28.59
CA PHE A 365 -7.35 -2.40 29.21
C PHE A 365 -7.17 -3.04 30.59
N ALA A 366 -6.14 -3.86 30.77
CA ALA A 366 -5.85 -4.51 32.04
C ALA A 366 -5.50 -3.50 33.17
N ARG A 367 -5.03 -2.29 32.83
CA ARG A 367 -4.54 -1.30 33.79
C ARG A 367 -5.59 -0.26 34.20
N GLN A 368 -6.50 0.15 33.30
CA GLN A 368 -7.46 1.25 33.56
C GLN A 368 -8.84 1.04 32.89
N PRO A 369 -9.87 0.63 33.64
CA PRO A 369 -11.21 0.30 33.10
C PRO A 369 -12.09 1.48 32.67
N ARG A 370 -11.77 2.72 33.09
CA ARG A 370 -12.69 3.85 32.94
C ARG A 370 -12.81 4.40 31.50
N ASP A 371 -11.82 4.15 30.63
CA ASP A 371 -11.79 4.60 29.22
C ASP A 371 -11.79 3.45 28.21
N GLU A 372 -12.35 2.29 28.58
CA GLU A 372 -12.36 1.10 27.73
C GLU A 372 -13.05 1.32 26.37
N LEU A 373 -14.13 2.09 26.36
CA LEU A 373 -14.98 2.26 25.19
C LEU A 373 -14.29 3.01 24.05
N GLU A 374 -13.54 4.07 24.36
CA GLU A 374 -12.84 4.88 23.36
C GLU A 374 -11.69 4.12 22.73
N ARG A 375 -10.97 3.33 23.53
CA ARG A 375 -9.87 2.47 23.07
C ARG A 375 -10.38 1.35 22.14
N VAL A 376 -11.49 0.69 22.48
CA VAL A 376 -12.12 -0.32 21.57
C VAL A 376 -12.54 0.34 20.26
N ARG A 377 -13.18 1.51 20.33
CA ARG A 377 -13.61 2.26 19.14
C ARG A 377 -12.45 2.65 18.24
N LEU A 378 -11.34 3.12 18.83
CA LEU A 378 -10.13 3.45 18.09
C LEU A 378 -9.53 2.21 17.40
N SER A 379 -9.42 1.08 18.12
CA SER A 379 -8.94 -0.18 17.54
C SER A 379 -9.83 -0.65 16.38
N CYS A 380 -11.15 -0.62 16.54
CA CYS A 380 -12.09 -0.98 15.49
C CYS A 380 -11.99 -0.05 14.28
N ALA A 381 -11.80 1.26 14.50
CA ALA A 381 -11.64 2.24 13.42
C ALA A 381 -10.36 1.99 12.62
N ILE A 382 -9.23 1.74 13.29
CA ILE A 382 -7.95 1.45 12.62
C ILE A 382 -8.07 0.18 11.76
N VAL A 383 -8.61 -0.91 12.31
CA VAL A 383 -8.81 -2.18 11.57
C VAL A 383 -9.81 -2.00 10.41
N PHE A 384 -10.86 -1.21 10.61
CA PHE A 384 -11.82 -0.89 9.55
C PHE A 384 -11.14 -0.16 8.40
N PHE A 385 -10.40 0.93 8.66
CA PHE A 385 -9.72 1.68 7.61
C PHE A 385 -8.62 0.86 6.92
N ALA A 386 -7.84 0.09 7.68
CA ALA A 386 -6.83 -0.80 7.13
C ALA A 386 -7.43 -1.80 6.11
N SER A 387 -8.61 -2.34 6.40
CA SER A 387 -9.25 -3.39 5.60
C SER A 387 -10.19 -2.87 4.50
N ILE A 388 -10.93 -1.78 4.72
CA ILE A 388 -11.85 -1.22 3.72
C ILE A 388 -11.11 -0.71 2.49
N PHE A 389 -9.88 -0.19 2.66
CA PHE A 389 -9.06 0.20 1.51
C PHE A 389 -8.61 -1.00 0.67
N GLN A 390 -8.35 -2.18 1.27
CA GLN A 390 -8.11 -3.41 0.50
C GLN A 390 -9.35 -3.86 -0.26
N PHE A 391 -10.52 -3.77 0.38
CA PHE A 391 -11.79 -4.03 -0.30
C PHE A 391 -12.02 -3.04 -1.45
N ALA A 392 -11.63 -1.77 -1.28
CA ALA A 392 -11.69 -0.76 -2.35
C ALA A 392 -10.70 -1.06 -3.49
N ILE A 393 -9.51 -1.61 -3.22
CA ILE A 393 -8.58 -2.08 -4.28
C ILE A 393 -9.27 -3.16 -5.12
N TRP A 394 -9.95 -4.10 -4.46
CA TRP A 394 -10.66 -5.19 -5.13
C TRP A 394 -11.81 -4.68 -6.00
N THR A 395 -12.64 -3.77 -5.49
CA THR A 395 -13.73 -3.18 -6.28
C THR A 395 -13.19 -2.34 -7.44
N ALA A 396 -12.11 -1.57 -7.24
CA ALA A 396 -11.43 -0.84 -8.30
C ALA A 396 -10.86 -1.78 -9.37
N ALA A 397 -10.32 -2.94 -8.98
CA ALA A 397 -9.86 -3.96 -9.92
C ALA A 397 -11.03 -4.58 -10.71
N LEU A 398 -12.18 -4.83 -10.07
CA LEU A 398 -13.38 -5.36 -10.74
C LEU A 398 -13.93 -4.41 -11.82
N LEU A 399 -13.82 -3.09 -11.64
CA LEU A 399 -14.25 -2.12 -12.66
C LEU A 399 -13.53 -2.29 -14.00
N ARG A 400 -12.29 -2.82 -13.99
CA ARG A 400 -11.50 -3.13 -15.21
C ARG A 400 -11.05 -4.58 -15.23
N GLN A 401 -11.95 -5.50 -14.85
CA GLN A 401 -11.65 -6.92 -14.61
C GLN A 401 -10.94 -7.66 -15.77
N ALA A 402 -11.10 -7.19 -17.03
CA ALA A 402 -10.43 -7.79 -18.18
C ALA A 402 -8.90 -7.59 -18.14
N GLU A 403 -8.44 -6.43 -17.68
CA GLU A 403 -7.03 -6.01 -17.68
C GLU A 403 -6.33 -6.30 -16.35
N THR A 404 -7.03 -6.07 -15.24
CA THR A 404 -6.45 -6.02 -13.89
C THR A 404 -6.51 -7.36 -13.15
N LEU A 405 -7.46 -8.24 -13.50
CA LEU A 405 -7.76 -9.46 -12.75
C LEU A 405 -7.64 -10.75 -13.57
N GLN A 406 -7.22 -11.81 -12.88
CA GLN A 406 -7.28 -13.18 -13.39
C GLN A 406 -8.75 -13.65 -13.59
N PRO A 407 -9.04 -14.49 -14.61
CA PRO A 407 -10.39 -14.96 -14.91
C PRO A 407 -11.15 -15.59 -13.74
N ALA A 408 -10.44 -16.31 -12.85
CA ALA A 408 -11.03 -17.03 -11.73
C ALA A 408 -11.81 -16.15 -10.73
N VAL A 409 -11.46 -14.86 -10.63
CA VAL A 409 -12.03 -13.94 -9.64
C VAL A 409 -12.93 -12.86 -10.26
N ARG A 410 -13.11 -12.87 -11.58
CA ARG A 410 -14.02 -11.96 -12.30
C ARG A 410 -15.47 -12.19 -11.87
N PHE A 411 -16.39 -11.29 -12.24
CA PHE A 411 -17.82 -11.52 -11.99
C PHE A 411 -18.26 -12.88 -12.58
N GLY A 412 -18.88 -13.72 -11.74
CA GLY A 412 -19.25 -15.10 -12.10
C GLY A 412 -18.10 -16.11 -12.05
N GLY A 413 -16.88 -15.71 -11.69
CA GLY A 413 -15.73 -16.59 -11.52
C GLY A 413 -15.84 -17.47 -10.27
N GLN A 414 -15.18 -18.63 -10.31
CA GLN A 414 -15.22 -19.64 -9.24
C GLN A 414 -14.73 -19.11 -7.88
N GLU A 415 -13.75 -18.21 -7.88
CA GLU A 415 -13.12 -17.67 -6.67
C GLU A 415 -13.63 -16.27 -6.31
N HIS A 416 -14.58 -15.72 -7.08
CA HIS A 416 -15.13 -14.37 -6.86
C HIS A 416 -15.80 -14.21 -5.49
N ALA A 417 -16.71 -15.13 -5.15
CA ALA A 417 -17.44 -15.09 -3.87
C ALA A 417 -16.49 -15.28 -2.68
N PHE A 418 -15.48 -16.13 -2.82
CA PHE A 418 -14.46 -16.34 -1.77
C PHE A 418 -13.59 -15.10 -1.57
N MET A 419 -13.15 -14.45 -2.65
CA MET A 419 -12.38 -13.20 -2.56
C MET A 419 -13.19 -12.05 -1.96
N PHE A 420 -14.47 -11.93 -2.35
CA PHE A 420 -15.39 -10.97 -1.73
C PHE A 420 -15.50 -11.21 -0.22
N ALA A 421 -15.81 -12.45 0.19
CA ALA A 421 -15.97 -12.78 1.61
C ALA A 421 -14.69 -12.54 2.40
N LYS A 422 -13.52 -12.91 1.84
CA LYS A 422 -12.21 -12.72 2.48
C LYS A 422 -11.92 -11.24 2.77
N LEU A 423 -12.15 -10.36 1.79
CA LEU A 423 -11.88 -8.93 1.92
C LEU A 423 -12.97 -8.17 2.68
N ALA A 424 -14.20 -8.69 2.71
CA ALA A 424 -15.32 -8.08 3.42
C ALA A 424 -15.36 -8.47 4.92
N LEU A 425 -14.70 -9.56 5.32
CA LEU A 425 -14.81 -10.11 6.67
C LEU A 425 -14.36 -9.12 7.76
N TYR A 426 -13.14 -8.58 7.67
CA TYR A 426 -12.65 -7.57 8.62
C TYR A 426 -13.46 -6.28 8.64
N PRO A 427 -13.74 -5.60 7.51
CA PRO A 427 -14.46 -4.33 7.56
C PRO A 427 -15.88 -4.50 8.09
N CYS A 428 -16.56 -5.63 7.78
CA CYS A 428 -17.86 -5.94 8.39
C CYS A 428 -17.73 -6.21 9.89
N ALA A 429 -16.78 -7.04 10.32
CA ALA A 429 -16.61 -7.39 11.73
C ALA A 429 -16.25 -6.17 12.59
N SER A 430 -15.32 -5.33 12.14
CA SER A 430 -14.90 -4.13 12.86
C SER A 430 -16.00 -3.06 12.89
N LEU A 431 -16.75 -2.90 11.78
CA LEU A 431 -17.88 -1.96 11.74
C LEU A 431 -19.03 -2.42 12.66
N LEU A 432 -19.33 -3.72 12.67
CA LEU A 432 -20.32 -4.30 13.58
C LEU A 432 -19.89 -4.16 15.04
N ALA A 433 -18.63 -4.44 15.37
CA ALA A 433 -18.08 -4.24 16.71
C ALA A 433 -18.19 -2.77 17.13
N PHE A 434 -17.79 -1.84 16.25
CA PHE A 434 -17.93 -0.40 16.49
C PHE A 434 -19.38 0.01 16.73
N ALA A 435 -20.31 -0.37 15.84
CA ALA A 435 -21.73 -0.07 15.98
C ALA A 435 -22.31 -0.67 17.28
N ALA A 436 -21.93 -1.90 17.61
CA ALA A 436 -22.34 -2.54 18.84
C ALA A 436 -21.78 -1.84 20.09
N THR A 437 -20.57 -1.25 20.04
CA THR A 437 -20.08 -0.41 21.15
C THR A 437 -20.85 0.91 21.32
N CYS A 438 -21.45 1.43 20.25
CA CYS A 438 -22.30 2.62 20.30
C CYS A 438 -23.68 2.29 20.89
N LEU A 439 -24.22 1.11 20.58
CA LEU A 439 -25.56 0.68 21.00
C LEU A 439 -25.58 -0.03 22.36
N LEU A 440 -24.62 -0.94 22.59
CA LEU A 440 -24.47 -1.80 23.78
C LEU A 440 -23.19 -1.42 24.53
N SER A 441 -23.12 -0.19 25.04
CA SER A 441 -21.95 0.36 25.75
C SER A 441 -21.41 -0.57 26.84
N ARG A 442 -22.30 -1.29 27.54
CA ARG A 442 -21.98 -2.23 28.65
C ARG A 442 -21.20 -3.48 28.23
N PHE A 443 -21.30 -3.93 26.98
CA PHE A 443 -20.70 -5.20 26.51
C PHE A 443 -19.59 -4.99 25.46
N SER A 444 -19.11 -3.75 25.30
CA SER A 444 -18.15 -3.36 24.26
C SER A 444 -16.87 -4.21 24.24
N THR A 445 -16.26 -4.47 25.40
CA THR A 445 -15.04 -5.28 25.54
C THR A 445 -15.26 -6.74 25.19
N ALA A 446 -16.34 -7.34 25.70
CA ALA A 446 -16.70 -8.73 25.37
C ALA A 446 -16.93 -8.91 23.86
N ILE A 447 -17.62 -7.97 23.22
CA ILE A 447 -17.86 -8.00 21.76
C ILE A 447 -16.55 -7.91 20.99
N PHE A 448 -15.62 -7.04 21.42
CA PHE A 448 -14.31 -6.92 20.80
C PHE A 448 -13.47 -8.19 20.94
N HIS A 449 -13.41 -8.81 22.12
CA HIS A 449 -12.69 -10.07 22.32
C HIS A 449 -13.30 -11.22 21.53
N VAL A 450 -14.64 -11.31 21.49
CA VAL A 450 -15.33 -12.30 20.66
C VAL A 450 -15.00 -12.09 19.18
N MET A 451 -14.99 -10.85 18.70
CA MET A 451 -14.59 -10.54 17.32
C MET A 451 -13.14 -10.98 17.04
N GLN A 452 -12.20 -10.66 17.92
CA GLN A 452 -10.78 -11.02 17.79
C GLN A 452 -10.56 -12.54 17.70
N ILE A 453 -11.36 -13.33 18.42
CA ILE A 453 -11.29 -14.79 18.39
C ILE A 453 -12.05 -15.36 17.19
N ALA A 454 -13.26 -14.86 16.92
CA ALA A 454 -14.15 -15.42 15.90
C ALA A 454 -13.65 -15.19 14.46
N VAL A 455 -13.03 -14.04 14.18
CA VAL A 455 -12.56 -13.71 12.83
C VAL A 455 -11.50 -14.70 12.31
N PRO A 456 -10.45 -15.06 13.07
CA PRO A 456 -9.53 -16.13 12.68
C PRO A 456 -10.20 -17.46 12.34
N PHE A 457 -11.15 -17.91 13.16
CA PHE A 457 -11.92 -19.14 12.86
C PHE A 457 -12.77 -18.99 11.60
N ALA A 458 -13.37 -17.82 11.37
CA ALA A 458 -14.11 -17.52 10.15
C ALA A 458 -13.21 -17.52 8.91
N PHE A 459 -11.95 -17.08 9.00
CA PHE A 459 -10.97 -17.19 7.91
C PHE A 459 -10.60 -18.64 7.61
N LEU A 460 -10.37 -19.46 8.63
CA LEU A 460 -10.05 -20.89 8.47
C LEU A 460 -11.21 -21.66 7.82
N LEU A 461 -12.45 -21.37 8.24
CA LEU A 461 -13.66 -22.02 7.75
C LEU A 461 -14.30 -21.29 6.56
N LEU A 462 -13.64 -20.27 5.99
CA LEU A 462 -14.24 -19.36 5.00
C LEU A 462 -14.83 -20.11 3.80
N ARG A 463 -14.10 -21.11 3.30
CA ARG A 463 -14.56 -21.91 2.14
C ARG A 463 -15.86 -22.66 2.45
N LEU A 464 -15.96 -23.25 3.64
CA LEU A 464 -17.15 -23.99 4.06
C LEU A 464 -18.33 -23.03 4.29
N LEU A 465 -18.10 -21.94 5.02
CA LEU A 465 -19.13 -20.94 5.34
C LEU A 465 -19.73 -20.32 4.08
N VAL A 466 -18.90 -19.93 3.11
CA VAL A 466 -19.37 -19.34 1.85
C VAL A 466 -20.17 -20.35 1.02
N ARG A 467 -19.73 -21.61 0.93
CA ARG A 467 -20.46 -22.65 0.20
C ARG A 467 -21.82 -22.93 0.81
N LEU A 468 -21.89 -23.06 2.13
CA LEU A 468 -23.14 -23.26 2.86
C LEU A 468 -24.08 -22.07 2.66
N ALA A 469 -23.59 -20.83 2.81
CA ALA A 469 -24.39 -19.62 2.64
C ALA A 469 -24.95 -19.50 1.21
N LEU A 470 -24.14 -19.79 0.18
CA LEU A 470 -24.59 -19.79 -1.22
C LEU A 470 -25.64 -20.88 -1.48
N ALA A 471 -25.44 -22.09 -0.94
CA ALA A 471 -26.40 -23.17 -1.05
C ALA A 471 -27.74 -22.83 -0.36
N SER A 472 -27.70 -22.25 0.83
CA SER A 472 -28.89 -21.78 1.55
C SER A 472 -29.63 -20.68 0.78
N LEU A 473 -28.92 -19.70 0.20
CA LEU A 473 -29.52 -18.64 -0.61
C LEU A 473 -30.16 -19.19 -1.90
N HIS A 474 -29.51 -20.15 -2.56
CA HIS A 474 -30.09 -20.83 -3.72
C HIS A 474 -31.33 -21.65 -3.35
N GLY A 475 -31.30 -22.39 -2.23
CA GLY A 475 -32.46 -23.11 -1.72
C GLY A 475 -33.64 -22.19 -1.40
N LEU A 476 -33.39 -21.04 -0.74
CA LEU A 476 -34.42 -20.02 -0.45
C LEU A 476 -34.98 -19.37 -1.72
N ARG A 477 -34.15 -19.15 -2.75
CA ARG A 477 -34.64 -18.63 -4.05
C ARG A 477 -35.54 -19.63 -4.78
N HIS A 478 -35.26 -20.93 -4.67
CA HIS A 478 -36.13 -21.97 -5.23
C HIS A 478 -37.46 -22.15 -4.47
N LEU A 479 -37.52 -21.75 -3.20
CA LEU A 479 -38.75 -21.74 -2.39
C LEU A 479 -39.65 -20.52 -2.63
N ARG A 480 -39.19 -19.50 -3.39
CA ARG A 480 -40.07 -18.43 -3.86
C ARG A 480 -40.89 -18.97 -5.05
N PRO A 481 -42.24 -18.99 -4.96
CA PRO A 481 -43.06 -19.44 -6.08
C PRO A 481 -42.74 -18.60 -7.31
N ALA A 482 -42.54 -19.27 -8.45
CA ALA A 482 -42.39 -18.61 -9.74
C ALA A 482 -43.57 -17.65 -9.91
N GLN A 483 -43.27 -16.36 -10.00
CA GLN A 483 -44.27 -15.36 -10.40
C GLN A 483 -44.77 -15.82 -11.77
N PRO A 484 -46.08 -16.11 -11.95
CA PRO A 484 -46.56 -16.65 -13.21
C PRO A 484 -46.17 -15.66 -14.32
N LEU A 485 -45.44 -16.15 -15.33
CA LEU A 485 -45.24 -15.39 -16.56
C LEU A 485 -46.63 -14.94 -17.00
N ARG A 486 -46.82 -13.62 -17.07
CA ARG A 486 -47.97 -13.02 -17.71
C ARG A 486 -47.96 -13.56 -19.13
N SER A 487 -48.89 -14.45 -19.43
CA SER A 487 -49.14 -15.01 -20.74
C SER A 487 -49.16 -13.88 -21.77
N GLN A 488 -48.12 -13.75 -22.57
CA GLN A 488 -48.20 -13.01 -23.82
C GLN A 488 -49.21 -13.77 -24.68
N ALA A 489 -50.40 -13.21 -24.82
CA ALA A 489 -51.33 -13.59 -25.87
C ALA A 489 -50.67 -13.28 -27.24
N PRO A 490 -50.98 -14.06 -28.29
CA PRO A 490 -50.35 -13.87 -29.59
C PRO A 490 -50.98 -12.67 -30.31
N GLU A 491 -50.24 -11.56 -30.42
CA GLU A 491 -50.53 -10.53 -31.42
C GLU A 491 -49.79 -10.88 -32.72
N GLU A 492 -50.36 -11.83 -33.46
CA GLU A 492 -50.27 -11.81 -34.92
C GLU A 492 -51.28 -10.79 -35.43
N ALA A 493 -50.80 -9.61 -35.84
CA ALA A 493 -51.22 -8.86 -37.02
C ALA A 493 -50.80 -7.39 -36.89
N GLN A 494 -50.36 -6.82 -38.02
CA GLN A 494 -50.10 -5.40 -38.27
C GLN A 494 -48.72 -4.86 -37.86
N SER A 495 -47.72 -5.06 -38.73
CA SER A 495 -47.00 -3.96 -39.41
C SER A 495 -45.75 -4.45 -40.15
N GLN A 496 -45.93 -5.35 -41.12
CA GLN A 496 -45.09 -5.34 -42.32
C GLN A 496 -45.72 -4.34 -43.28
N LEU A 497 -45.04 -3.23 -43.56
CA LEU A 497 -45.23 -2.20 -44.61
C LEU A 497 -44.45 -0.96 -44.10
N LEU A 498 -43.21 -0.69 -44.51
CA LEU A 498 -42.83 0.02 -45.75
C LEU A 498 -41.31 0.35 -45.68
N PRO A 499 -40.66 0.80 -46.77
CA PRO A 499 -39.52 0.10 -47.37
C PRO A 499 -38.16 0.78 -47.14
N SER A 500 -37.11 0.05 -47.53
CA SER A 500 -35.75 0.53 -47.77
C SER A 500 -35.70 1.65 -48.81
N SER A 501 -34.91 2.69 -48.52
CA SER A 501 -34.43 3.66 -49.50
C SER A 501 -32.91 3.71 -49.47
N CYS A 502 -32.34 3.53 -50.68
CA CYS A 502 -31.00 3.78 -51.20
C CYS A 502 -29.92 4.38 -50.30
#